data_AF-A0A9W8NMR6-F1
#
_entry.id   AF-A0A9W8NMR6-F1
#
_cell.length_a   1.000
_cell.length_b   1.000
_cell.length_c   1.000
_cell.angle_alpha   90.00
_cell.angle_beta   90.00
_cell.angle_gamma   90.00
#
_symmetry.space_group_name_H-M   'P 1'
#
loop_
_entity.id
_entity.type
_entity.pdbx_description
1 polymer ?
#
loop_
_entity_poly.entity_id
_entity_poly.type
_entity_poly.pdbx_seq_one_letter_code
_entity_poly.pdbx_strand_id
1 'polypeptide(L)'
;MAATSSNMVPSTMLLFWALFVFRYLRTIVSIFVFLLVRPKPVKSLPKYTGKDVTVVIPTTFKSPSELIECLRSVTASSPSAIIIVTSNANVELLARHCRNNSVEVTVLGVSRLNKREQILRAMPFVKTEITVLADDDVFWPSRFLDYILAVFETQHWNFLGISYLERRVWNNLATNGIDGSISTLSGRTAAYRTKILNTDEFAHYFRNDSWKGKKIHTGDDKCLTRYVYSHGWKIVIQPDRRATIETTVEPDRKYVSQCIRWARSHWHGNFVVMGKESYWHSPRYLWGFYYIYVGQFQTPALLIDGLLFFFLLLSLGTTLSTTAILAYTGLGAWIFFTKLVKLIPHFCKYPSDMRFIPLSILFSYLHGFINLYALWTLDATTWGSQNLSQLEIARTDIGTTKSANEHDPLLEHV
;
A
#
# COMPACT_ATOMS: atom_id res chain seq x y z
N MET A 1 -46.00 -27.72 43.91
CA MET A 1 -45.80 -27.53 42.47
C MET A 1 -44.41 -26.95 42.28
N ALA A 2 -43.49 -27.75 41.75
CA ALA A 2 -42.12 -27.33 41.46
C ALA A 2 -42.10 -26.36 40.27
N ALA A 3 -41.21 -25.39 40.35
CA ALA A 3 -41.04 -24.29 39.43
C ALA A 3 -40.74 -24.73 37.99
N THR A 4 -41.44 -24.13 37.03
CA THR A 4 -40.90 -23.89 35.69
C THR A 4 -40.43 -22.44 35.64
N SER A 5 -39.25 -22.17 36.20
CA SER A 5 -38.48 -20.99 35.79
C SER A 5 -38.05 -21.25 34.34
N SER A 6 -38.75 -20.66 33.39
CA SER A 6 -38.24 -20.54 32.05
C SER A 6 -36.86 -19.88 32.16
N ASN A 7 -35.81 -20.60 31.78
CA ASN A 7 -34.47 -20.04 31.60
C ASN A 7 -34.52 -19.08 30.41
N MET A 8 -35.15 -17.92 30.61
CA MET A 8 -35.12 -16.84 29.66
C MET A 8 -33.71 -16.30 29.66
N VAL A 9 -33.02 -16.47 28.54
CA VAL A 9 -31.75 -15.81 28.25
C VAL A 9 -31.93 -14.32 28.54
N PRO A 10 -31.08 -13.70 29.39
CA PRO A 10 -31.19 -12.27 29.70
C PRO A 10 -31.27 -11.46 28.40
N SER A 11 -32.12 -10.43 28.36
CA SER A 11 -32.27 -9.57 27.17
C SER A 11 -30.92 -8.98 26.71
N THR A 12 -30.01 -8.74 27.64
CA THR A 12 -28.62 -8.31 27.40
C THR A 12 -27.75 -9.37 26.69
N MET A 13 -27.98 -10.65 26.96
CA MET A 13 -27.32 -11.75 26.26
C MET A 13 -27.83 -11.90 24.82
N LEU A 14 -29.12 -11.64 24.58
CA LEU A 14 -29.66 -11.57 23.21
C LEU A 14 -29.03 -10.41 22.43
N LEU A 15 -28.89 -9.23 23.06
CA LEU A 15 -28.19 -8.09 22.46
C LEU A 15 -26.71 -8.39 22.18
N PHE A 16 -26.03 -9.10 23.08
CA PHE A 16 -24.67 -9.58 22.85
C PHE A 16 -24.59 -10.46 21.61
N TRP A 17 -25.41 -11.51 21.51
CA TRP A 17 -25.39 -12.43 20.37
C TRP A 17 -25.80 -11.77 19.07
N ALA A 18 -26.81 -10.89 19.09
CA ALA A 18 -27.20 -10.12 17.93
C ALA A 18 -26.05 -9.24 17.42
N LEU A 19 -25.37 -8.51 18.32
CA LEU A 19 -24.21 -7.69 17.97
C LEU A 19 -23.00 -8.55 17.54
N PHE A 20 -22.79 -9.70 18.18
CA PHE A 20 -21.70 -10.62 17.89
C PHE A 20 -21.86 -11.20 16.48
N VAL A 21 -23.03 -11.72 16.14
CA VAL A 21 -23.35 -12.21 14.79
C VAL A 21 -23.27 -11.06 13.79
N PHE A 22 -23.89 -9.91 14.08
CA PHE A 22 -23.86 -8.74 13.22
C PHE A 22 -22.44 -8.22 12.93
N ARG A 23 -21.50 -8.37 13.88
CA ARG A 23 -20.10 -7.99 13.71
C ARG A 23 -19.24 -9.07 13.08
N TYR A 24 -19.45 -10.35 13.43
CA TYR A 24 -18.49 -11.41 13.14
C TYR A 24 -18.93 -12.41 12.08
N LEU A 25 -20.22 -12.46 11.70
CA LEU A 25 -20.69 -13.25 10.56
C LEU A 25 -19.88 -12.92 9.30
N ARG A 26 -19.65 -11.63 9.05
CA ARG A 26 -18.77 -11.14 7.97
C ARG A 26 -17.34 -11.70 8.04
N THR A 27 -16.79 -11.88 9.25
CA THR A 27 -15.42 -12.36 9.45
C THR A 27 -15.36 -13.87 9.26
N ILE A 28 -16.32 -14.60 9.82
CA ILE A 28 -16.44 -16.06 9.70
C ILE A 28 -16.59 -16.47 8.23
N VAL A 29 -17.54 -15.88 7.50
CA VAL A 29 -17.75 -16.15 6.06
C VAL A 29 -16.50 -15.82 5.24
N SER A 30 -15.85 -14.70 5.56
CA SER A 30 -14.60 -14.27 4.91
C SER A 30 -13.42 -15.23 5.16
N ILE A 31 -13.39 -15.91 6.30
CA ILE A 31 -12.36 -16.90 6.65
C ILE A 31 -12.55 -18.17 5.81
N PHE A 32 -13.77 -18.68 5.72
CA PHE A 32 -14.05 -19.89 4.92
C PHE A 32 -13.70 -19.72 3.44
N VAL A 33 -13.96 -18.54 2.86
CA VAL A 33 -13.57 -18.22 1.48
C VAL A 33 -12.05 -18.13 1.33
N PHE A 34 -11.36 -17.57 2.32
CA PHE A 34 -9.91 -17.38 2.27
C PHE A 34 -9.10 -18.67 2.49
N LEU A 35 -9.58 -19.58 3.34
CA LEU A 35 -8.94 -20.86 3.65
C LEU A 35 -8.91 -21.84 2.46
N LEU A 36 -9.69 -21.57 1.41
CA LEU A 36 -9.73 -22.36 0.19
C LEU A 36 -8.68 -21.93 -0.85
N VAL A 37 -7.83 -20.94 -0.53
CA VAL A 37 -6.85 -20.34 -1.47
C VAL A 37 -5.41 -20.64 -1.02
N ARG A 38 -4.51 -20.96 -1.96
CA ARG A 38 -3.17 -21.55 -1.74
C ARG A 38 -1.97 -20.61 -2.10
N PRO A 39 -0.71 -20.91 -1.66
CA PRO A 39 0.46 -19.98 -1.56
C PRO A 39 1.39 -20.00 -2.80
N LYS A 40 2.61 -19.42 -2.88
CA LYS A 40 3.21 -18.08 -2.58
C LYS A 40 4.52 -17.91 -3.37
N PRO A 41 4.75 -16.77 -4.02
CA PRO A 41 6.03 -16.51 -4.73
C PRO A 41 6.66 -15.09 -4.60
N VAL A 42 7.80 -14.88 -5.28
CA VAL A 42 8.59 -13.63 -5.46
C VAL A 42 7.79 -12.62 -6.27
N LYS A 43 7.72 -11.36 -5.84
CA LYS A 43 6.90 -10.30 -6.47
C LYS A 43 7.23 -10.24 -7.97
N SER A 44 6.21 -10.27 -8.83
CA SER A 44 6.42 -10.30 -10.29
C SER A 44 6.95 -8.96 -10.83
N LEU A 45 6.78 -7.87 -10.08
CA LEU A 45 7.13 -6.49 -10.47
C LEU A 45 7.66 -5.72 -9.25
N PRO A 46 8.98 -5.71 -9.00
CA PRO A 46 9.57 -4.96 -7.89
C PRO A 46 9.62 -3.45 -8.20
N LYS A 47 9.57 -2.59 -7.15
CA LYS A 47 9.64 -1.12 -7.28
C LYS A 47 10.99 -0.64 -7.81
N TYR A 48 12.06 -1.26 -7.32
CA TYR A 48 13.42 -1.06 -7.81
C TYR A 48 13.86 -2.36 -8.46
N THR A 49 14.30 -2.27 -9.71
CA THR A 49 14.89 -3.38 -10.47
C THR A 49 16.39 -3.13 -10.63
N GLY A 50 17.11 -4.05 -11.25
CA GLY A 50 18.46 -3.77 -11.71
C GLY A 50 18.55 -2.47 -12.53
N LYS A 51 17.49 -2.06 -13.25
CA LYS A 51 17.47 -0.82 -14.05
C LYS A 51 17.50 0.49 -13.26
N ASP A 52 17.29 0.42 -11.95
CA ASP A 52 17.40 1.56 -11.04
C ASP A 52 18.76 1.62 -10.33
N VAL A 53 19.68 0.75 -10.76
CA VAL A 53 20.99 0.56 -10.15
C VAL A 53 22.11 0.83 -11.16
N THR A 54 23.07 1.66 -10.75
CA THR A 54 24.39 1.73 -11.36
C THR A 54 25.36 1.01 -10.44
N VAL A 55 26.05 0.01 -10.97
CA VAL A 55 27.10 -0.70 -10.23
C VAL A 55 28.43 -0.03 -10.51
N VAL A 56 29.19 0.33 -9.47
CA VAL A 56 30.53 0.90 -9.61
C VAL A 56 31.56 -0.11 -9.14
N ILE A 57 32.49 -0.46 -10.04
CA ILE A 57 33.56 -1.43 -9.83
C ILE A 57 34.92 -0.73 -9.92
N PRO A 58 35.49 -0.26 -8.80
CA PRO A 58 36.87 0.20 -8.77
C PRO A 58 37.80 -1.02 -8.85
N THR A 59 38.72 -1.05 -9.82
CA THR A 59 39.53 -2.24 -10.10
C THR A 59 41.02 -1.93 -10.20
N THR A 60 41.84 -2.90 -9.76
CA THR A 60 43.29 -2.96 -10.02
C THR A 60 43.68 -4.24 -10.77
N PHE A 61 42.68 -4.97 -11.29
CA PHE A 61 42.68 -6.34 -11.83
C PHE A 61 44.06 -6.95 -12.12
N LYS A 62 44.30 -8.13 -11.56
CA LYS A 62 45.52 -8.91 -11.81
C LYS A 62 45.57 -9.43 -13.25
N SER A 63 44.41 -9.87 -13.77
CA SER A 63 44.25 -10.35 -15.13
C SER A 63 42.92 -9.87 -15.73
N PRO A 64 42.87 -9.55 -17.04
CA PRO A 64 41.60 -9.19 -17.68
C PRO A 64 40.53 -10.27 -17.58
N SER A 65 40.92 -11.55 -17.57
CA SER A 65 40.00 -12.70 -17.51
C SER A 65 39.18 -12.76 -16.23
N GLU A 66 39.80 -12.49 -15.08
CA GLU A 66 39.16 -12.53 -13.76
C GLU A 66 38.10 -11.42 -13.63
N LEU A 67 38.48 -10.20 -14.04
CA LEU A 67 37.54 -9.07 -14.09
C LEU A 67 36.38 -9.32 -15.04
N ILE A 68 36.61 -9.98 -16.18
CA ILE A 68 35.54 -10.36 -17.12
C ILE A 68 34.57 -11.36 -16.48
N GLU A 69 35.05 -12.31 -15.67
CA GLU A 69 34.19 -13.29 -14.99
C GLU A 69 33.31 -12.63 -13.91
N CYS A 70 33.90 -11.74 -13.10
CA CYS A 70 33.15 -10.88 -12.17
C CYS A 70 32.11 -10.03 -12.92
N LEU A 71 32.52 -9.37 -14.02
CA LEU A 71 31.63 -8.54 -14.83
C LEU A 71 30.45 -9.35 -15.39
N ARG A 72 30.68 -10.59 -15.87
CA ARG A 72 29.60 -11.48 -16.33
C ARG A 72 28.61 -11.79 -15.21
N SER A 73 29.10 -12.06 -14.00
CA SER A 73 28.28 -12.37 -12.84
C SER A 73 27.43 -11.17 -12.37
N VAL A 74 28.02 -9.98 -12.31
CA VAL A 74 27.29 -8.73 -11.99
C VAL A 74 26.26 -8.41 -13.07
N THR A 75 26.64 -8.56 -14.34
CA THR A 75 25.76 -8.33 -15.51
C THR A 75 24.56 -9.30 -15.50
N ALA A 76 24.71 -10.52 -14.97
CA ALA A 76 23.61 -11.48 -14.84
C ALA A 76 22.47 -11.00 -13.92
N SER A 77 22.73 -10.02 -13.03
CA SER A 77 21.69 -9.34 -12.24
C SER A 77 21.05 -8.14 -12.95
N SER A 78 21.42 -7.89 -14.21
CA SER A 78 20.84 -6.89 -15.11
C SER A 78 20.75 -5.46 -14.56
N PRO A 79 21.85 -4.87 -14.03
CA PRO A 79 21.85 -3.47 -13.64
C PRO A 79 21.57 -2.54 -14.84
N SER A 80 21.27 -1.27 -14.56
CA SER A 80 21.05 -0.23 -15.58
C SER A 80 22.34 0.07 -16.32
N ALA A 81 23.41 0.28 -15.55
CA ALA A 81 24.73 0.58 -16.03
C ALA A 81 25.78 0.02 -15.07
N ILE A 82 26.97 -0.21 -15.60
CA ILE A 82 28.16 -0.57 -14.82
C ILE A 82 29.25 0.44 -15.15
N ILE A 83 29.87 1.01 -14.12
CA ILE A 83 31.01 1.91 -14.27
C ILE A 83 32.23 1.22 -13.67
N ILE A 84 33.17 0.85 -14.54
CA ILE A 84 34.47 0.29 -14.13
C ILE A 84 35.47 1.43 -14.09
N VAL A 85 36.22 1.56 -13.00
CA VAL A 85 37.23 2.62 -12.88
C VAL A 85 38.60 2.01 -12.64
N THR A 86 39.53 2.26 -13.57
CA THR A 86 40.90 1.73 -13.57
C THR A 86 41.93 2.85 -13.82
N SER A 87 43.21 2.54 -13.97
CA SER A 87 44.24 3.51 -14.33
C SER A 87 44.09 3.96 -15.78
N ASN A 88 44.43 5.22 -16.10
CA ASN A 88 44.36 5.77 -17.47
C ASN A 88 44.96 4.87 -18.56
N ALA A 89 46.09 4.22 -18.29
CA ALA A 89 46.77 3.33 -19.23
C ALA A 89 45.96 2.08 -19.61
N ASN A 90 45.08 1.62 -18.72
CA ASN A 90 44.31 0.37 -18.90
C ASN A 90 42.88 0.62 -19.40
N VAL A 91 42.47 1.88 -19.54
CA VAL A 91 41.11 2.23 -20.00
C VAL A 91 40.85 1.65 -21.38
N GLU A 92 41.77 1.85 -22.32
CA GLU A 92 41.58 1.33 -23.67
C GLU A 92 41.51 -0.20 -23.66
N LEU A 93 42.43 -0.87 -22.96
CA LEU A 93 42.44 -2.34 -22.84
C LEU A 93 41.11 -2.88 -22.31
N LEU A 94 40.61 -2.36 -21.19
CA LEU A 94 39.35 -2.82 -20.59
C LEU A 94 38.14 -2.42 -21.42
N ALA A 95 38.13 -1.23 -22.01
CA ALA A 95 37.07 -0.81 -22.92
C ALA A 95 36.95 -1.80 -24.08
N ARG A 96 38.07 -2.26 -24.66
CA ARG A 96 38.06 -3.27 -25.72
C ARG A 96 37.39 -4.59 -25.30
N HIS A 97 37.66 -5.05 -24.08
CA HIS A 97 37.07 -6.29 -23.55
C HIS A 97 35.61 -6.12 -23.11
N CYS A 98 35.22 -4.91 -22.70
CA CYS A 98 33.87 -4.61 -22.24
C CYS A 98 32.90 -4.21 -23.36
N ARG A 99 33.37 -4.06 -24.61
CA ARG A 99 32.58 -3.60 -25.76
C ARG A 99 31.33 -4.46 -26.05
N ASN A 100 31.39 -5.75 -25.76
CA ASN A 100 30.32 -6.70 -26.10
C ASN A 100 29.57 -7.18 -24.85
N ASN A 101 29.01 -6.26 -24.06
CA ASN A 101 28.17 -6.59 -22.89
C ASN A 101 26.71 -6.26 -23.14
N SER A 102 25.82 -7.02 -22.51
CA SER A 102 24.37 -6.82 -22.56
C SER A 102 23.87 -5.65 -21.69
N VAL A 103 24.75 -5.05 -20.90
CA VAL A 103 24.51 -3.87 -20.07
C VAL A 103 25.54 -2.81 -20.45
N GLU A 104 25.16 -1.54 -20.39
CA GLU A 104 26.06 -0.42 -20.67
C GLU A 104 27.22 -0.42 -19.66
N VAL A 105 28.45 -0.63 -20.16
CA VAL A 105 29.67 -0.59 -19.35
C VAL A 105 30.50 0.61 -19.75
N THR A 106 30.67 1.57 -18.84
CA THR A 106 31.58 2.71 -19.03
C THR A 106 32.88 2.45 -18.28
N VAL A 107 34.02 2.58 -18.97
CA VAL A 107 35.34 2.44 -18.35
C VAL A 107 35.95 3.82 -18.20
N LEU A 108 36.30 4.19 -16.96
CA LEU A 108 36.92 5.46 -16.63
C LEU A 108 38.34 5.27 -16.11
N GLY A 109 39.18 6.28 -16.38
CA GLY A 109 40.57 6.33 -15.95
C GLY A 109 40.79 7.28 -14.78
N VAL A 110 41.68 6.89 -13.87
CA VAL A 110 42.32 7.78 -12.90
C VAL A 110 43.84 7.79 -13.09
N SER A 111 44.48 8.89 -12.75
CA SER A 111 45.95 9.04 -12.84
C SER A 111 46.70 8.25 -11.77
N ARG A 112 46.08 8.05 -10.60
CA ARG A 112 46.60 7.21 -9.50
C ARG A 112 45.50 6.28 -9.01
N LEU A 113 45.81 4.98 -8.94
CA LEU A 113 44.88 3.98 -8.43
C LEU A 113 44.67 4.18 -6.92
N ASN A 114 43.45 4.53 -6.55
CA ASN A 114 42.99 4.67 -5.18
C ASN A 114 41.48 4.44 -5.15
N LYS A 115 41.00 3.49 -4.34
CA LYS A 115 39.59 3.07 -4.35
C LYS A 115 38.62 4.24 -4.15
N ARG A 116 38.96 5.24 -3.32
CA ARG A 116 38.11 6.41 -3.06
C ARG A 116 38.08 7.36 -4.26
N GLU A 117 39.24 7.67 -4.84
CA GLU A 117 39.32 8.48 -6.07
C GLU A 117 38.60 7.81 -7.23
N GLN A 118 38.70 6.50 -7.34
CA GLN A 118 38.01 5.70 -8.36
C GLN A 118 36.48 5.79 -8.19
N ILE A 119 35.97 5.63 -6.96
CA ILE A 119 34.54 5.78 -6.68
C ILE A 119 34.07 7.22 -6.98
N LEU A 120 34.78 8.24 -6.48
CA LEU A 120 34.42 9.65 -6.69
C LEU A 120 34.42 10.03 -8.18
N ARG A 121 35.38 9.50 -8.95
CA ARG A 121 35.46 9.70 -10.40
C ARG A 121 34.23 9.15 -11.14
N ALA A 122 33.58 8.12 -10.61
CA ALA A 122 32.37 7.52 -11.18
C ALA A 122 31.09 8.29 -10.82
N MET A 123 31.01 8.94 -9.65
CA MET A 123 29.76 9.52 -9.15
C MET A 123 29.07 10.51 -10.10
N PRO A 124 29.77 11.44 -10.77
CA PRO A 124 29.14 12.34 -11.75
C PRO A 124 28.51 11.63 -12.96
N PHE A 125 28.85 10.36 -13.18
CA PHE A 125 28.38 9.54 -14.29
C PHE A 125 27.28 8.57 -13.86
N VAL A 126 26.98 8.46 -12.56
CA VAL A 126 25.85 7.69 -12.04
C VAL A 126 24.56 8.47 -12.29
N LYS A 127 23.64 7.87 -13.04
CA LYS A 127 22.35 8.48 -13.41
C LYS A 127 21.14 7.85 -12.72
N THR A 128 21.36 6.81 -11.92
CA THR A 128 20.31 5.99 -11.32
C THR A 128 20.08 6.33 -9.86
N GLU A 129 18.89 6.03 -9.34
CA GLU A 129 18.50 6.34 -7.96
C GLU A 129 19.35 5.59 -6.92
N ILE A 130 19.84 4.40 -7.25
CA ILE A 130 20.59 3.55 -6.32
C ILE A 130 21.98 3.25 -6.90
N THR A 131 23.02 3.40 -6.07
CA THR A 131 24.41 3.02 -6.40
C THR A 131 24.79 1.79 -5.60
N VAL A 132 25.31 0.76 -6.28
CA VAL A 132 25.87 -0.43 -5.64
C VAL A 132 27.36 -0.49 -5.91
N LEU A 133 28.18 -0.61 -4.88
CA LEU A 133 29.63 -0.78 -5.01
C LEU A 133 29.95 -2.27 -5.01
N ALA A 134 30.78 -2.71 -5.95
CA ALA A 134 31.24 -4.10 -6.04
C ALA A 134 32.76 -4.14 -6.25
N ASP A 135 33.45 -5.11 -5.63
CA ASP A 135 34.87 -5.35 -5.87
C ASP A 135 35.07 -6.15 -7.18
N ASP A 136 36.30 -6.22 -7.69
CA ASP A 136 36.60 -6.83 -9.00
C ASP A 136 36.71 -8.36 -9.01
N ASP A 137 36.54 -9.00 -7.85
CA ASP A 137 36.64 -10.45 -7.61
C ASP A 137 35.37 -11.04 -6.96
N VAL A 138 34.22 -10.36 -7.07
CA VAL A 138 32.94 -10.83 -6.51
C VAL A 138 32.09 -11.58 -7.54
N PHE A 139 31.40 -12.62 -7.07
CA PHE A 139 30.51 -13.43 -7.90
C PHE A 139 29.10 -13.44 -7.30
N TRP A 140 28.21 -12.68 -7.92
CA TRP A 140 26.80 -12.59 -7.56
C TRP A 140 26.01 -13.81 -8.07
N PRO A 141 25.10 -14.37 -7.24
CA PRO A 141 24.10 -15.30 -7.74
C PRO A 141 23.15 -14.60 -8.71
N SER A 142 22.48 -15.36 -9.57
CA SER A 142 21.49 -14.79 -10.49
C SER A 142 20.39 -14.06 -9.70
N ARG A 143 20.06 -12.84 -10.15
CA ARG A 143 19.05 -11.96 -9.51
C ARG A 143 19.44 -11.39 -8.14
N PHE A 144 20.72 -11.33 -7.78
CA PHE A 144 21.18 -10.79 -6.50
C PHE A 144 20.62 -9.38 -6.17
N LEU A 145 20.58 -8.49 -7.17
CA LEU A 145 20.04 -7.14 -7.00
C LEU A 145 18.56 -7.13 -6.58
N ASP A 146 17.75 -8.09 -7.05
CA ASP A 146 16.33 -8.19 -6.68
C ASP A 146 16.14 -8.38 -5.17
N TYR A 147 17.12 -8.97 -4.47
CA TYR A 147 17.05 -9.26 -3.05
C TYR A 147 17.69 -8.17 -2.18
N ILE A 148 18.82 -7.59 -2.61
CA ILE A 148 19.49 -6.53 -1.83
C ILE A 148 18.70 -5.21 -1.85
N LEU A 149 17.99 -4.92 -2.94
CA LEU A 149 17.18 -3.70 -3.08
C LEU A 149 15.92 -3.70 -2.20
N ALA A 150 15.51 -4.86 -1.68
CA ALA A 150 14.32 -5.00 -0.85
C ALA A 150 14.42 -4.27 0.51
N VAL A 151 15.63 -3.94 0.98
CA VAL A 151 15.87 -3.37 2.33
C VAL A 151 15.67 -1.86 2.40
N PHE A 152 15.54 -1.15 1.27
CA PHE A 152 15.29 0.29 1.22
C PHE A 152 13.79 0.66 1.39
N GLU A 153 12.95 -0.28 1.82
CA GLU A 153 11.53 -0.07 2.12
C GLU A 153 11.33 0.35 3.61
N THR A 154 10.90 1.59 3.90
CA THR A 154 10.66 2.11 5.28
C THR A 154 9.60 1.31 6.05
N GLN A 155 10.00 0.53 7.07
CA GLN A 155 9.25 -0.69 7.43
C GLN A 155 7.95 -0.55 8.25
N HIS A 156 7.80 0.38 9.18
CA HIS A 156 6.62 0.38 10.08
C HIS A 156 5.40 1.13 9.51
N TRP A 157 5.59 2.32 8.92
CA TRP A 157 4.54 3.01 8.17
C TRP A 157 4.13 2.21 6.93
N ASN A 158 5.10 1.59 6.25
CA ASN A 158 4.81 0.66 5.16
C ASN A 158 4.00 -0.55 5.66
N PHE A 159 4.35 -1.16 6.79
CA PHE A 159 3.57 -2.26 7.36
C PHE A 159 2.12 -1.84 7.73
N LEU A 160 1.92 -0.63 8.26
CA LEU A 160 0.57 -0.10 8.51
C LEU A 160 -0.21 0.14 7.20
N GLY A 161 0.48 0.60 6.15
CA GLY A 161 0.01 0.68 4.77
C GLY A 161 -0.46 -0.67 4.23
N ILE A 162 0.43 -1.65 4.29
CA ILE A 162 0.18 -3.04 3.89
C ILE A 162 -1.02 -3.59 4.66
N SER A 163 -1.04 -3.43 5.99
CA SER A 163 -2.13 -3.91 6.84
C SER A 163 -3.49 -3.29 6.49
N TYR A 164 -3.52 -2.03 6.05
CA TYR A 164 -4.74 -1.39 5.58
C TYR A 164 -5.16 -1.94 4.21
N LEU A 165 -4.23 -2.02 3.25
CA LEU A 165 -4.51 -2.48 1.89
C LEU A 165 -4.91 -3.96 1.84
N GLU A 166 -4.23 -4.84 2.58
CA GLU A 166 -4.57 -6.27 2.68
C GLU A 166 -6.00 -6.47 3.17
N ARG A 167 -6.40 -5.75 4.24
CA ARG A 167 -7.78 -5.78 4.73
C ARG A 167 -8.77 -5.28 3.68
N ARG A 168 -8.40 -4.26 2.90
CA ARG A 168 -9.27 -3.70 1.84
C ARG A 168 -9.43 -4.66 0.66
N VAL A 169 -8.35 -5.29 0.24
CA VAL A 169 -8.33 -6.32 -0.81
C VAL A 169 -9.20 -7.49 -0.39
N TRP A 170 -9.01 -8.00 0.83
CA TRP A 170 -9.82 -9.08 1.37
C TRP A 170 -11.30 -8.75 1.35
N ASN A 171 -11.67 -7.56 1.82
CA ASN A 171 -13.05 -7.09 1.83
C ASN A 171 -13.66 -7.08 0.43
N ASN A 172 -12.94 -6.51 -0.54
CA ASN A 172 -13.40 -6.40 -1.92
C ASN A 172 -13.50 -7.77 -2.61
N LEU A 173 -12.55 -8.67 -2.36
CA LEU A 173 -12.59 -10.04 -2.90
C LEU A 173 -13.78 -10.82 -2.35
N ALA A 174 -14.01 -10.73 -1.04
CA ALA A 174 -15.13 -11.42 -0.40
C ALA A 174 -16.47 -10.92 -0.96
N THR A 175 -16.68 -9.59 -1.04
CA THR A 175 -17.94 -9.06 -1.56
C THR A 175 -18.12 -9.33 -3.05
N ASN A 176 -17.06 -9.17 -3.85
CA ASN A 176 -17.15 -9.39 -5.30
C ASN A 176 -17.37 -10.86 -5.63
N GLY A 177 -16.72 -11.77 -4.91
CA GLY A 177 -16.89 -13.21 -5.09
C GLY A 177 -18.28 -13.71 -4.71
N ILE A 178 -18.96 -13.06 -3.76
CA ILE A 178 -20.30 -13.48 -3.29
C ILE A 178 -21.39 -12.98 -4.23
N ASP A 179 -21.45 -11.68 -4.52
CA ASP A 179 -22.56 -11.08 -5.28
C ASP A 179 -22.10 -10.09 -6.36
N GLY A 180 -20.80 -9.98 -6.60
CA GLY A 180 -20.22 -9.05 -7.56
C GLY A 180 -20.11 -7.61 -7.05
N SER A 181 -20.49 -7.32 -5.81
CA SER A 181 -20.39 -5.98 -5.22
C SER A 181 -18.96 -5.65 -4.78
N ILE A 182 -18.56 -4.40 -4.94
CA ILE A 182 -17.35 -3.84 -4.34
C ILE A 182 -17.62 -2.43 -3.87
N SER A 183 -16.94 -2.00 -2.82
CA SER A 183 -17.09 -0.62 -2.34
C SER A 183 -16.40 0.38 -3.28
N THR A 184 -15.30 -0.04 -3.91
CA THR A 184 -14.51 0.79 -4.84
C THR A 184 -13.61 -0.11 -5.67
N LEU A 185 -13.67 0.04 -7.00
CA LEU A 185 -12.65 -0.45 -7.90
C LEU A 185 -11.42 0.43 -7.74
N SER A 186 -10.26 -0.15 -7.44
CA SER A 186 -9.06 0.59 -7.07
C SER A 186 -8.63 1.58 -8.16
N GLY A 187 -8.43 2.85 -7.80
CA GLY A 187 -7.84 3.85 -8.70
C GLY A 187 -6.35 3.67 -9.01
N ARG A 188 -5.66 2.72 -8.36
CA ARG A 188 -4.23 2.47 -8.65
C ARG A 188 -4.05 1.88 -10.04
N THR A 189 -4.88 0.92 -10.40
CA THR A 189 -4.94 0.33 -11.74
C THR A 189 -6.29 -0.35 -11.89
N ALA A 190 -7.01 -0.02 -12.96
CA ALA A 190 -8.29 -0.62 -13.30
C ALA A 190 -8.45 -0.62 -14.82
N ALA A 191 -9.06 -1.68 -15.36
CA ALA A 191 -9.40 -1.77 -16.77
C ALA A 191 -10.90 -1.59 -16.96
N TYR A 192 -11.27 -0.76 -17.95
CA TYR A 192 -12.64 -0.51 -18.35
C TYR A 192 -12.78 -0.86 -19.83
N ARG A 193 -13.96 -1.31 -20.24
CA ARG A 193 -14.27 -1.40 -21.68
C ARG A 193 -14.30 0.03 -22.22
N THR A 194 -13.57 0.30 -23.29
CA THR A 194 -13.46 1.65 -23.89
C THR A 194 -14.83 2.28 -24.12
N LYS A 195 -15.83 1.52 -24.59
CA LYS A 195 -17.20 2.02 -24.83
C LYS A 195 -17.95 2.50 -23.58
N ILE A 196 -17.49 2.18 -22.37
CA ILE A 196 -18.05 2.71 -21.12
C ILE A 196 -17.57 4.15 -20.90
N LEU A 197 -16.30 4.42 -21.24
CA LEU A 197 -15.66 5.71 -20.96
C LEU A 197 -15.63 6.65 -22.18
N ASN A 198 -15.73 6.11 -23.39
CA ASN A 198 -15.68 6.89 -24.63
C ASN A 198 -17.07 7.35 -25.06
N THR A 199 -17.74 8.11 -24.19
CA THR A 199 -19.08 8.69 -24.42
C THR A 199 -19.15 10.10 -23.86
N ASP A 200 -19.95 10.97 -24.49
CA ASP A 200 -20.17 12.34 -24.00
C ASP A 200 -20.90 12.37 -22.65
N GLU A 201 -21.80 11.42 -22.43
CA GLU A 201 -22.49 11.22 -21.16
C GLU A 201 -21.51 10.96 -20.02
N PHE A 202 -20.59 10.00 -20.20
CA PHE A 202 -19.56 9.72 -19.21
C PHE A 202 -18.71 10.97 -18.96
N ALA A 203 -18.28 11.65 -20.03
CA ALA A 203 -17.43 12.83 -19.92
C ALA A 203 -18.14 13.99 -19.18
N HIS A 204 -19.46 14.14 -19.35
CA HIS A 204 -20.27 15.08 -18.58
C HIS A 204 -20.42 14.66 -17.12
N TYR A 205 -20.77 13.39 -16.87
CA TYR A 205 -20.93 12.83 -15.53
C TYR A 205 -19.66 12.99 -14.69
N PHE A 206 -18.52 12.58 -15.25
CA PHE A 206 -17.24 12.57 -14.55
C PHE A 206 -16.74 13.98 -14.19
N ARG A 207 -16.95 14.98 -15.06
CA ARG A 207 -16.57 16.38 -14.82
C ARG A 207 -17.46 17.12 -13.81
N ASN A 208 -18.65 16.60 -13.55
CA ASN A 208 -19.67 17.26 -12.73
C ASN A 208 -20.01 16.48 -11.45
N ASP A 209 -19.14 15.54 -11.03
CA ASP A 209 -19.33 14.85 -9.76
C ASP A 209 -19.36 15.85 -8.59
N SER A 210 -20.40 15.77 -7.77
CA SER A 210 -20.67 16.76 -6.74
C SER A 210 -21.31 16.20 -5.47
N TRP A 211 -20.95 16.83 -4.36
CA TRP A 211 -21.45 16.60 -3.00
C TRP A 211 -22.09 17.87 -2.47
N LYS A 212 -23.37 17.82 -2.07
CA LYS A 212 -24.07 18.99 -1.53
C LYS A 212 -23.87 20.26 -2.38
N GLY A 213 -23.89 20.12 -3.70
CA GLY A 213 -23.68 21.21 -4.66
C GLY A 213 -22.22 21.65 -4.89
N LYS A 214 -21.24 21.08 -4.18
CA LYS A 214 -19.81 21.36 -4.39
C LYS A 214 -19.17 20.29 -5.26
N LYS A 215 -18.35 20.69 -6.23
CA LYS A 215 -17.56 19.75 -7.04
C LYS A 215 -16.57 19.00 -6.16
N ILE A 216 -16.45 17.70 -6.40
CA ILE A 216 -15.53 16.83 -5.67
C ILE A 216 -14.28 16.62 -6.53
N HIS A 217 -13.11 16.92 -5.99
CA HIS A 217 -11.82 16.75 -6.68
C HIS A 217 -11.05 15.50 -6.21
N THR A 218 -11.72 14.58 -5.51
CA THR A 218 -11.10 13.38 -4.93
C THR A 218 -12.00 12.16 -5.09
N GLY A 219 -11.41 10.97 -5.19
CA GLY A 219 -12.19 9.72 -5.25
C GLY A 219 -12.77 9.42 -6.63
N ASP A 220 -12.05 9.78 -7.68
CA ASP A 220 -12.38 9.46 -9.08
C ASP A 220 -12.67 7.96 -9.27
N ASP A 221 -11.97 7.12 -8.52
CA ASP A 221 -12.15 5.67 -8.52
C ASP A 221 -13.54 5.24 -8.01
N LYS A 222 -14.07 5.92 -6.99
CA LYS A 222 -15.45 5.76 -6.54
C LYS A 222 -16.46 6.33 -7.54
N CYS A 223 -16.16 7.47 -8.16
CA CYS A 223 -17.01 8.05 -9.21
C CYS A 223 -17.17 7.07 -10.38
N LEU A 224 -16.05 6.51 -10.87
CA LEU A 224 -16.02 5.49 -11.92
C LEU A 224 -16.75 4.21 -11.49
N THR A 225 -16.48 3.70 -10.28
CA THR A 225 -17.16 2.51 -9.75
C THR A 225 -18.67 2.69 -9.75
N ARG A 226 -19.13 3.86 -9.29
CA ARG A 226 -20.55 4.21 -9.25
C ARG A 226 -21.16 4.28 -10.65
N TYR A 227 -20.48 4.94 -11.60
CA TYR A 227 -20.93 5.04 -12.99
C TYR A 227 -21.08 3.66 -13.64
N VAL A 228 -20.12 2.75 -13.44
CA VAL A 228 -20.19 1.39 -13.97
C VAL A 228 -21.42 0.65 -13.44
N TYR A 229 -21.67 0.68 -12.13
CA TYR A 229 -22.84 0.02 -11.55
C TYR A 229 -24.17 0.67 -11.96
N SER A 230 -24.23 2.00 -12.03
CA SER A 230 -25.46 2.73 -12.39
C SER A 230 -25.92 2.42 -13.81
N HIS A 231 -24.99 2.07 -14.70
CA HIS A 231 -25.27 1.67 -16.09
C HIS A 231 -25.39 0.15 -16.27
N GLY A 232 -25.55 -0.59 -15.16
CA GLY A 232 -25.79 -2.04 -15.20
C GLY A 232 -24.59 -2.91 -15.57
N TRP A 233 -23.40 -2.32 -15.67
CA TRP A 233 -22.17 -3.07 -15.94
C TRP A 233 -21.72 -3.84 -14.69
N LYS A 234 -21.02 -4.95 -14.93
CA LYS A 234 -20.45 -5.80 -13.87
C LYS A 234 -18.99 -5.41 -13.65
N ILE A 235 -18.58 -5.44 -12.39
CA ILE A 235 -17.17 -5.38 -12.00
C ILE A 235 -16.76 -6.75 -11.49
N VAL A 236 -15.59 -7.21 -11.95
CA VAL A 236 -15.01 -8.48 -11.53
C VAL A 236 -13.57 -8.23 -11.12
N ILE A 237 -13.16 -8.80 -10.00
CA ILE A 237 -11.76 -8.80 -9.56
C ILE A 237 -11.10 -10.08 -10.07
N GLN A 238 -9.91 -9.94 -10.65
CA GLN A 238 -9.05 -11.07 -11.01
C GLN A 238 -8.04 -11.33 -9.88
N PRO A 239 -8.28 -12.27 -8.94
CA PRO A 239 -7.36 -12.58 -7.84
C PRO A 239 -6.19 -13.46 -8.28
N ASP A 240 -5.65 -13.23 -9.49
CA ASP A 240 -4.46 -13.93 -9.96
C ASP A 240 -3.23 -13.13 -9.54
N ARG A 241 -2.23 -13.87 -9.08
CA ARG A 241 -0.99 -13.26 -8.64
C ARG A 241 -0.29 -12.45 -9.73
N ARG A 242 -0.38 -12.90 -10.98
CA ARG A 242 0.20 -12.21 -12.14
C ARG A 242 -0.49 -10.87 -12.41
N ALA A 243 -1.70 -10.67 -11.89
CA ALA A 243 -2.46 -9.42 -11.94
C ALA A 243 -2.35 -8.58 -10.65
N THR A 244 -1.47 -8.97 -9.71
CA THR A 244 -1.23 -8.19 -8.49
C THR A 244 -0.31 -7.01 -8.78
N ILE A 245 -0.75 -5.82 -8.41
CA ILE A 245 0.02 -4.58 -8.48
C ILE A 245 0.56 -4.21 -7.11
N GLU A 246 1.66 -3.46 -7.08
CA GLU A 246 2.28 -2.95 -5.86
C GLU A 246 2.21 -1.44 -5.83
N THR A 247 2.17 -0.87 -4.63
CA THR A 247 2.08 0.58 -4.46
C THR A 247 2.78 0.97 -3.17
N THR A 248 3.27 2.21 -3.13
CA THR A 248 3.81 2.81 -1.93
C THR A 248 2.72 3.59 -1.20
N VAL A 249 2.83 3.63 0.12
CA VAL A 249 2.03 4.54 0.96
C VAL A 249 2.88 5.76 1.34
N GLU A 250 2.21 6.84 1.77
CA GLU A 250 2.93 8.00 2.29
C GLU A 250 3.81 7.58 3.48
N PRO A 251 5.07 8.04 3.55
CA PRO A 251 5.92 7.77 4.69
C PRO A 251 5.48 8.61 5.90
N ASP A 252 5.87 8.16 7.08
CA ASP A 252 5.76 8.92 8.33
C ASP A 252 4.32 9.34 8.68
N ARG A 253 4.19 10.43 9.43
CA ARG A 253 2.89 10.98 9.86
C ARG A 253 1.99 11.35 8.68
N LYS A 254 2.53 11.52 7.46
CA LYS A 254 1.73 11.76 6.25
C LYS A 254 0.82 10.57 5.92
N TYR A 255 1.17 9.36 6.35
CA TYR A 255 0.30 8.19 6.24
C TYR A 255 -1.04 8.38 6.97
N VAL A 256 -1.05 9.03 8.13
CA VAL A 256 -2.29 9.33 8.87
C VAL A 256 -3.16 10.28 8.06
N SER A 257 -2.57 11.32 7.46
CA SER A 257 -3.27 12.23 6.54
C SER A 257 -3.82 11.50 5.31
N GLN A 258 -3.09 10.52 4.78
CA GLN A 258 -3.56 9.64 3.71
C GLN A 258 -4.75 8.79 4.17
N CYS A 259 -4.73 8.23 5.38
CA CYS A 259 -5.86 7.47 5.94
C CYS A 259 -7.11 8.35 6.14
N ILE A 260 -6.96 9.57 6.66
CA ILE A 260 -8.06 10.53 6.81
C ILE A 260 -8.71 10.82 5.45
N ARG A 261 -7.89 11.08 4.43
CA ARG A 261 -8.37 11.32 3.07
C ARG A 261 -9.13 10.12 2.51
N TRP A 262 -8.59 8.90 2.64
CA TRP A 262 -9.30 7.68 2.22
C TRP A 262 -10.61 7.47 2.98
N ALA A 263 -10.64 7.75 4.29
CA ALA A 263 -11.85 7.65 5.10
C ALA A 263 -12.91 8.68 4.68
N ARG A 264 -12.52 9.92 4.38
CA ARG A 264 -13.43 10.95 3.84
C ARG A 264 -14.00 10.52 2.50
N SER A 265 -13.16 10.12 1.55
CA SER A 265 -13.61 9.61 0.25
C SER A 265 -14.51 8.37 0.42
N HIS A 266 -14.25 7.53 1.42
CA HIS A 266 -15.11 6.40 1.74
C HIS A 266 -16.53 6.83 2.12
N TRP A 267 -16.67 7.66 3.15
CA TRP A 267 -17.95 8.19 3.61
C TRP A 267 -18.67 8.97 2.52
N HIS A 268 -17.97 9.94 1.95
CA HIS A 268 -18.48 10.80 0.91
C HIS A 268 -19.06 9.98 -0.26
N GLY A 269 -18.25 9.08 -0.83
CA GLY A 269 -18.68 8.28 -1.97
C GLY A 269 -19.80 7.29 -1.63
N ASN A 270 -19.82 6.72 -0.41
CA ASN A 270 -20.92 5.84 -0.01
C ASN A 270 -22.22 6.60 0.16
N PHE A 271 -22.21 7.80 0.76
CA PHE A 271 -23.43 8.60 0.88
C PHE A 271 -23.95 9.11 -0.46
N VAL A 272 -23.07 9.43 -1.42
CA VAL A 272 -23.51 9.73 -2.79
C VAL A 272 -24.24 8.54 -3.39
N VAL A 273 -23.69 7.34 -3.27
CA VAL A 273 -24.35 6.12 -3.75
C VAL A 273 -25.68 5.91 -3.04
N MET A 274 -25.72 6.05 -1.71
CA MET A 274 -26.94 5.85 -0.94
C MET A 274 -28.03 6.85 -1.26
N GLY A 275 -27.67 8.07 -1.67
CA GLY A 275 -28.63 9.14 -2.01
C GLY A 275 -29.03 9.20 -3.48
N LYS A 276 -28.18 8.75 -4.42
CA LYS A 276 -28.39 8.93 -5.87
C LYS A 276 -28.59 7.64 -6.65
N GLU A 277 -28.29 6.48 -6.08
CA GLU A 277 -28.28 5.21 -6.80
C GLU A 277 -29.20 4.19 -6.12
N SER A 278 -29.70 3.22 -6.88
CA SER A 278 -30.58 2.15 -6.37
C SER A 278 -29.87 0.80 -6.21
N TYR A 279 -28.70 0.62 -6.83
CA TYR A 279 -28.02 -0.69 -6.83
C TYR A 279 -27.57 -1.13 -5.43
N TRP A 280 -27.26 -0.20 -4.53
CA TRP A 280 -26.71 -0.52 -3.21
C TRP A 280 -27.68 -1.24 -2.26
N HIS A 281 -28.98 -1.15 -2.53
CA HIS A 281 -30.05 -1.87 -1.79
C HIS A 281 -30.79 -2.87 -2.70
N SER A 282 -30.23 -3.20 -3.87
CA SER A 282 -30.82 -4.17 -4.77
C SER A 282 -30.69 -5.58 -4.20
N PRO A 283 -31.69 -6.48 -4.38
CA PRO A 283 -31.57 -7.89 -4.05
C PRO A 283 -30.38 -8.60 -4.75
N ARG A 284 -29.86 -8.01 -5.82
CA ARG A 284 -28.66 -8.50 -6.51
C ARG A 284 -27.39 -8.39 -5.66
N TYR A 285 -27.31 -7.40 -4.76
CA TYR A 285 -26.10 -7.05 -4.00
C TYR A 285 -26.35 -7.07 -2.49
N LEU A 286 -27.08 -8.08 -1.98
CA LEU A 286 -27.45 -8.18 -0.56
C LEU A 286 -26.24 -8.26 0.38
N TRP A 287 -25.17 -8.92 -0.06
CA TRP A 287 -23.95 -8.98 0.72
C TRP A 287 -23.21 -7.65 0.67
N GLY A 288 -23.19 -6.98 -0.48
CA GLY A 288 -22.71 -5.61 -0.62
C GLY A 288 -23.46 -4.62 0.28
N PHE A 289 -24.80 -4.67 0.30
CA PHE A 289 -25.66 -3.90 1.20
C PHE A 289 -25.19 -4.03 2.65
N TYR A 290 -25.13 -5.26 3.15
CA TYR A 290 -24.74 -5.54 4.53
C TYR A 290 -23.27 -5.19 4.82
N TYR A 291 -22.35 -5.60 3.95
CA TYR A 291 -20.92 -5.50 4.21
C TYR A 291 -20.37 -4.08 4.01
N ILE A 292 -20.81 -3.40 2.95
CA ILE A 292 -20.28 -2.09 2.54
C ILE A 292 -21.08 -0.97 3.20
N TYR A 293 -22.39 -0.95 3.00
CA TYR A 293 -23.23 0.21 3.35
C TYR A 293 -23.73 0.17 4.79
N VAL A 294 -24.04 -1.01 5.32
CA VAL A 294 -24.33 -1.17 6.76
C VAL A 294 -23.02 -1.32 7.55
N GLY A 295 -22.08 -2.11 7.04
CA GLY A 295 -20.82 -2.41 7.72
C GLY A 295 -19.90 -1.21 7.95
N GLN A 296 -20.01 -0.13 7.17
CA GLN A 296 -19.23 1.11 7.38
C GLN A 296 -19.49 1.75 8.77
N PHE A 297 -20.67 1.55 9.36
CA PHE A 297 -20.99 2.09 10.69
C PHE A 297 -20.36 1.28 11.82
N GLN A 298 -19.84 0.08 11.53
CA GLN A 298 -19.10 -0.74 12.49
C GLN A 298 -17.60 -0.41 12.54
N THR A 299 -17.12 0.52 11.70
CA THR A 299 -15.69 0.85 11.57
C THR A 299 -15.04 1.37 12.86
N PRO A 300 -15.74 2.09 13.77
CA PRO A 300 -15.25 2.42 15.10
C PRO A 300 -15.12 1.16 16.00
N ALA A 301 -14.12 0.33 15.73
CA ALA A 301 -13.99 -1.01 16.31
C ALA A 301 -13.96 -1.00 17.85
N LEU A 302 -13.37 0.05 18.46
CA LEU A 302 -13.32 0.20 19.92
C LEU A 302 -14.72 0.33 20.52
N LEU A 303 -15.59 1.14 19.91
CA LEU A 303 -16.97 1.31 20.36
C LEU A 303 -17.72 -0.02 20.30
N ILE A 304 -17.63 -0.71 19.16
CA ILE A 304 -18.37 -1.96 18.96
C ILE A 304 -17.79 -3.10 19.83
N ASP A 305 -16.46 -3.18 20.00
CA ASP A 305 -15.83 -4.18 20.90
C ASP A 305 -16.18 -3.88 22.36
N GLY A 306 -16.19 -2.61 22.74
CA GLY A 306 -16.60 -2.14 24.06
C GLY A 306 -18.06 -2.47 24.35
N LEU A 307 -18.96 -2.29 23.38
CA LEU A 307 -20.38 -2.67 23.52
C LEU A 307 -20.57 -4.18 23.66
N LEU A 308 -19.81 -5.00 22.92
CA LEU A 308 -19.82 -6.45 23.09
C LEU A 308 -19.38 -6.85 24.50
N PHE A 309 -18.29 -6.28 24.99
CA PHE A 309 -17.81 -6.53 26.34
C PHE A 309 -18.82 -6.04 27.39
N PHE A 310 -19.42 -4.86 27.18
CA PHE A 310 -20.41 -4.27 28.07
C PHE A 310 -21.68 -5.13 28.17
N PHE A 311 -22.25 -5.59 27.05
CA PHE A 311 -23.43 -6.47 27.09
C PHE A 311 -23.12 -7.83 27.72
N LEU A 312 -21.93 -8.38 27.48
CA LEU A 312 -21.49 -9.62 28.13
C LEU A 312 -21.30 -9.41 29.65
N LEU A 313 -20.76 -8.26 30.05
CA LEU A 313 -20.62 -7.87 31.46
C LEU A 313 -21.99 -7.71 32.14
N LEU A 314 -22.94 -7.02 31.51
CA LEU A 314 -24.30 -6.90 32.04
C LEU A 314 -25.03 -8.23 32.15
N SER A 315 -24.70 -9.20 31.28
CA SER A 315 -25.35 -10.51 31.33
C SER A 315 -24.76 -11.46 32.35
N LEU A 316 -23.44 -11.41 32.59
CA LEU A 316 -22.74 -12.39 33.44
C LEU A 316 -22.31 -11.81 34.79
N GLY A 317 -22.37 -10.48 34.96
CA GLY A 317 -21.90 -9.77 36.14
C GLY A 317 -20.38 -9.76 36.27
N THR A 318 -19.86 -9.13 37.32
CA THR A 318 -18.41 -9.07 37.60
C THR A 318 -17.89 -10.31 38.35
N THR A 319 -18.78 -11.24 38.70
CA THR A 319 -18.42 -12.42 39.49
C THR A 319 -17.54 -13.37 38.68
N LEU A 320 -16.37 -13.70 39.22
CA LEU A 320 -15.35 -14.60 38.63
C LEU A 320 -15.77 -16.08 38.65
N SER A 321 -17.01 -16.37 38.24
CA SER A 321 -17.41 -17.75 37.97
C SER A 321 -16.59 -18.31 36.80
N THR A 322 -16.34 -19.62 36.80
CA THR A 322 -15.63 -20.30 35.70
C THR A 322 -16.26 -19.97 34.34
N THR A 323 -17.59 -19.93 34.27
CA THR A 323 -18.34 -19.57 33.06
C THR A 323 -18.06 -18.13 32.60
N ALA A 324 -18.05 -17.16 33.52
CA ALA A 324 -17.76 -15.77 33.19
C ALA A 324 -16.31 -15.60 32.70
N ILE A 325 -15.35 -16.24 33.37
CA ILE A 325 -13.93 -16.22 32.96
C ILE A 325 -13.79 -16.76 31.54
N LEU A 326 -14.34 -17.96 31.26
CA LEU A 326 -14.28 -18.57 29.92
C LEU A 326 -14.92 -17.68 28.86
N ALA A 327 -16.07 -17.04 29.15
CA ALA A 327 -16.74 -16.14 28.23
C ALA A 327 -15.90 -14.90 27.93
N TYR A 328 -15.31 -14.25 28.95
CA TYR A 328 -14.45 -13.08 28.75
C TYR A 328 -13.15 -13.41 28.01
N THR A 329 -12.48 -14.51 28.39
CA THR A 329 -11.28 -14.96 27.70
C THR A 329 -11.58 -15.38 26.27
N GLY A 330 -12.72 -16.04 26.04
CA GLY A 330 -13.19 -16.44 24.72
C GLY A 330 -13.46 -15.23 23.82
N LEU A 331 -14.16 -14.21 24.34
CA LEU A 331 -14.39 -12.96 23.60
C LEU A 331 -13.08 -12.23 23.31
N GLY A 332 -12.16 -12.16 24.27
CA GLY A 332 -10.84 -11.54 24.08
C GLY A 332 -10.01 -12.26 23.02
N ALA A 333 -9.93 -13.59 23.09
CA ALA A 333 -9.25 -14.42 22.10
C ALA A 333 -9.87 -14.29 20.71
N TRP A 334 -11.21 -14.22 20.65
CA TRP A 334 -11.95 -14.02 19.39
C TRP A 334 -11.67 -12.65 18.78
N ILE A 335 -11.73 -11.57 19.57
CA ILE A 335 -11.37 -10.22 19.12
C ILE A 335 -9.94 -10.21 18.59
N PHE A 336 -8.99 -10.75 19.35
CA PHE A 336 -7.59 -10.85 18.95
C PHE A 336 -7.43 -11.57 17.62
N PHE A 337 -8.04 -12.76 17.48
CA PHE A 337 -8.05 -13.52 16.24
C PHE A 337 -8.61 -12.70 15.07
N THR A 338 -9.75 -12.03 15.23
CA THR A 338 -10.38 -11.26 14.15
C THR A 338 -9.55 -10.04 13.70
N LYS A 339 -8.70 -9.50 14.58
CA LYS A 339 -7.75 -8.43 14.22
C LYS A 339 -6.61 -8.93 13.34
N LEU A 340 -6.23 -10.20 13.48
CA LEU A 340 -5.08 -10.80 12.80
C LEU A 340 -5.46 -11.60 11.57
N VAL A 341 -6.68 -12.15 11.52
CA VAL A 341 -7.04 -13.16 10.53
C VAL A 341 -6.85 -12.70 9.08
N LYS A 342 -7.13 -11.41 8.80
CA LYS A 342 -6.96 -10.82 7.47
C LYS A 342 -5.50 -10.55 7.11
N LEU A 343 -4.60 -10.55 8.09
CA LEU A 343 -3.16 -10.34 7.93
C LEU A 343 -2.36 -11.64 7.97
N ILE A 344 -2.99 -12.78 8.27
CA ILE A 344 -2.36 -14.10 8.21
C ILE A 344 -1.63 -14.33 6.87
N PRO A 345 -2.21 -14.07 5.67
CA PRO A 345 -1.46 -14.21 4.42
C PRO A 345 -0.19 -13.37 4.38
N HIS A 346 -0.21 -12.15 4.91
CA HIS A 346 0.97 -11.29 5.01
C HIS A 346 2.01 -11.91 5.93
N PHE A 347 1.63 -12.30 7.15
CA PHE A 347 2.56 -12.89 8.12
C PHE A 347 3.13 -14.23 7.67
N CYS A 348 2.36 -15.06 6.98
CA CYS A 348 2.92 -16.27 6.38
C CYS A 348 3.94 -15.95 5.26
N LYS A 349 4.01 -14.71 4.74
CA LYS A 349 4.90 -14.30 3.63
C LYS A 349 6.12 -13.57 4.19
N TYR A 350 5.88 -12.78 5.23
CA TYR A 350 6.85 -12.00 5.96
C TYR A 350 6.70 -12.29 7.47
N PRO A 351 7.15 -13.46 7.96
CA PRO A 351 7.01 -13.82 9.38
C PRO A 351 7.67 -12.81 10.32
N SER A 352 8.75 -12.16 9.89
CA SER A 352 9.43 -11.10 10.63
C SER A 352 8.51 -9.92 11.00
N ASP A 353 7.46 -9.68 10.21
CA ASP A 353 6.53 -8.57 10.45
C ASP A 353 5.53 -8.87 11.57
N MET A 354 5.50 -10.10 12.09
CA MET A 354 4.68 -10.44 13.27
C MET A 354 5.04 -9.59 14.49
N ARG A 355 6.26 -9.05 14.58
CA ARG A 355 6.65 -8.07 15.61
C ARG A 355 5.77 -6.81 15.62
N PHE A 356 5.14 -6.49 14.49
CA PHE A 356 4.24 -5.34 14.36
C PHE A 356 2.78 -5.65 14.69
N ILE A 357 2.46 -6.87 15.16
CA ILE A 357 1.10 -7.24 15.60
C ILE A 357 0.52 -6.26 16.63
N PRO A 358 1.23 -5.91 17.73
CA PRO A 358 0.71 -4.95 18.70
C PRO A 358 0.41 -3.59 18.06
N LEU A 359 1.32 -3.12 17.20
CA LEU A 359 1.17 -1.87 16.46
C LEU A 359 -0.05 -1.90 15.52
N SER A 360 -0.27 -3.01 14.82
CA SER A 360 -1.43 -3.21 13.92
C SER A 360 -2.75 -3.15 14.70
N ILE A 361 -2.81 -3.82 15.86
CA ILE A 361 -4.01 -3.83 16.70
C ILE A 361 -4.31 -2.42 17.22
N LEU A 362 -3.29 -1.73 17.77
CA LEU A 362 -3.44 -0.36 18.24
C LEU A 362 -3.88 0.58 17.11
N PHE A 363 -3.24 0.48 15.96
CA PHE A 363 -3.59 1.27 14.78
C PHE A 363 -5.00 0.95 14.29
N SER A 364 -5.49 -0.29 14.43
CA SER A 364 -6.87 -0.64 14.06
C SER A 364 -7.91 0.12 14.89
N TYR A 365 -7.62 0.37 16.17
CA TYR A 365 -8.48 1.18 17.04
C TYR A 365 -8.33 2.67 16.73
N LEU A 366 -7.10 3.16 16.54
CA LEU A 366 -6.85 4.53 16.06
C LEU A 366 -7.60 4.83 14.76
N HIS A 367 -7.59 3.88 13.82
CA HIS A 367 -8.26 4.01 12.54
C HIS A 367 -9.79 4.13 12.70
N GLY A 368 -10.38 3.56 13.76
CA GLY A 368 -11.78 3.80 14.12
C GLY A 368 -12.05 5.27 14.42
N PHE A 369 -11.17 5.93 15.19
CA PHE A 369 -11.25 7.37 15.46
C PHE A 369 -11.02 8.20 14.21
N ILE A 370 -10.07 7.80 13.34
CA ILE A 370 -9.85 8.45 12.03
C ILE A 370 -11.14 8.44 11.20
N ASN A 371 -11.90 7.34 11.21
CA ASN A 371 -13.16 7.25 10.48
C ASN A 371 -14.24 8.18 11.04
N LEU A 372 -14.34 8.31 12.37
CA LEU A 372 -15.27 9.25 13.01
C LEU A 372 -14.88 10.70 12.74
N TYR A 373 -13.59 11.03 12.84
CA TYR A 373 -13.08 12.36 12.50
C TYR A 373 -13.33 12.70 11.03
N ALA A 374 -13.10 11.74 10.12
CA ALA A 374 -13.39 11.91 8.71
C ALA A 374 -14.88 12.15 8.43
N LEU A 375 -15.77 11.45 9.13
CA LEU A 375 -17.23 11.64 9.04
C LEU A 375 -17.65 13.06 9.48
N TRP A 376 -17.00 13.60 10.51
CA TRP A 376 -17.28 14.97 10.98
C TRP A 376 -16.69 16.06 10.08
N THR A 377 -15.71 15.71 9.25
CA THR A 377 -14.94 16.67 8.42
C THR A 377 -15.17 16.47 6.92
N LEU A 378 -16.38 16.05 6.54
CA LEU A 378 -16.75 15.80 5.14
C LEU A 378 -16.80 17.05 4.26
N ASP A 379 -16.83 18.24 4.85
CA ASP A 379 -16.84 19.51 4.10
C ASP A 379 -15.48 19.85 3.47
N ALA A 380 -14.41 19.14 3.85
CA ALA A 380 -13.09 19.25 3.22
C ALA A 380 -13.05 18.46 1.90
N THR A 381 -13.17 19.16 0.77
CA THR A 381 -13.23 18.56 -0.59
C THR A 381 -11.93 18.65 -1.40
N THR A 382 -10.85 19.19 -0.84
CA THR A 382 -9.58 19.44 -1.55
C THR A 382 -8.58 18.28 -1.49
N TRP A 383 -7.76 18.18 -2.54
CA TRP A 383 -6.73 17.15 -2.68
C TRP A 383 -5.48 17.50 -1.84
N GLY A 384 -5.40 16.93 -0.64
CA GLY A 384 -4.19 17.01 0.20
C GLY A 384 -3.81 18.43 0.67
N SER A 385 -2.70 18.52 1.39
CA SER A 385 -2.10 19.78 1.88
C SER A 385 -1.05 20.35 0.92
N GLN A 386 -0.96 19.82 -0.30
CA GLN A 386 0.00 20.27 -1.30
C GLN A 386 -0.63 21.40 -2.11
N ASN A 387 0.11 22.50 -2.25
CA ASN A 387 -0.32 23.62 -3.06
C ASN A 387 -0.19 23.22 -4.54
N LEU A 388 -1.30 22.82 -5.16
CA LEU A 388 -1.33 22.36 -6.56
C LEU A 388 -0.71 23.40 -7.51
N SER A 389 -0.86 24.69 -7.22
CA SER A 389 -0.24 25.77 -7.98
C SER A 389 1.30 25.71 -7.98
N GLN A 390 1.93 25.17 -6.93
CA GLN A 390 3.39 24.96 -6.88
C GLN A 390 3.85 23.74 -7.69
N LEU A 391 2.97 22.78 -7.96
CA LEU A 391 3.27 21.59 -8.76
C LEU A 391 3.00 21.80 -10.26
N GLU A 392 2.16 22.77 -10.59
CA GLU A 392 1.90 23.22 -11.96
C GLU A 392 3.04 24.09 -12.52
N ILE A 393 3.91 24.62 -11.65
CA ILE A 393 5.17 25.26 -12.06
C ILE A 393 6.13 24.15 -12.50
N ALA A 394 6.64 24.27 -13.73
CA ALA A 394 7.64 23.36 -14.27
C ALA A 394 8.82 23.25 -13.29
N ARG A 395 9.15 22.02 -12.88
CA ARG A 395 10.35 21.76 -12.08
C ARG A 395 11.55 22.09 -12.96
N THR A 396 12.15 23.26 -12.79
CA THR A 396 13.45 23.57 -13.37
C THR A 396 14.49 22.67 -12.69
N ASP A 397 15.38 22.08 -13.49
CA ASP A 397 16.51 21.30 -13.01
C ASP A 397 17.39 22.19 -12.13
N ILE A 398 17.19 22.15 -10.80
CA ILE A 398 18.11 22.79 -9.86
C ILE A 398 19.30 21.85 -9.71
N GLY A 399 20.29 22.08 -10.57
CA GLY A 399 21.51 21.29 -10.55
C GLY A 399 22.60 21.77 -11.50
N THR A 400 22.85 23.08 -11.62
CA THR A 400 24.19 23.66 -11.84
C THR A 400 24.09 25.16 -12.16
N THR A 401 24.46 26.03 -11.22
CA THR A 401 25.34 27.19 -11.49
C THR A 401 25.71 27.84 -10.16
N LYS A 402 26.87 27.45 -9.63
CA LYS A 402 27.70 28.30 -8.78
C LYS A 402 28.82 28.85 -9.67
N SER A 403 28.73 30.11 -10.06
CA SER A 403 29.84 31.07 -10.27
C SER A 403 29.18 32.40 -10.69
N ALA A 404 29.21 33.43 -9.85
CA ALA A 404 30.27 34.43 -9.76
C ALA A 404 29.96 35.67 -10.63
N ASN A 405 29.74 36.79 -9.93
CA ASN A 405 29.97 38.21 -10.25
C ASN A 405 28.83 39.05 -9.63
N GLU A 406 29.11 39.80 -8.54
CA GLU A 406 29.39 41.26 -8.54
C GLU A 406 28.16 42.04 -9.04
N HIS A 407 27.46 42.88 -8.27
CA HIS A 407 27.91 43.95 -7.37
C HIS A 407 26.85 44.22 -6.29
N ASP A 408 27.31 44.56 -5.08
CA ASP A 408 26.53 45.20 -4.02
C ASP A 408 26.88 46.70 -3.98
N PRO A 409 25.94 47.62 -4.24
CA PRO A 409 26.11 49.03 -3.95
C PRO A 409 25.06 49.48 -2.92
N LEU A 410 25.31 49.24 -1.63
CA LEU A 410 24.64 49.94 -0.54
C LEU A 410 25.65 50.37 0.54
N LEU A 411 26.51 51.31 0.15
CA LEU A 411 27.18 52.23 1.07
C LEU A 411 27.18 53.63 0.44
N GLU A 412 26.07 54.34 0.60
CA GLU A 412 26.03 55.81 0.65
C GLU A 412 24.68 56.20 1.26
N HIS A 413 24.65 56.39 2.58
CA HIS A 413 24.08 57.55 3.26
C HIS A 413 24.10 57.32 4.78
N VAL A 414 24.95 58.14 5.43
CA VAL A 414 25.15 58.39 6.88
C VAL A 414 26.10 57.45 7.61
#